data_AF-A0A1J5RSD5-F1
#
_entry.id   AF-A0A1J5RSD5-F1
#
_cell.length_a   1.000
_cell.length_b   1.000
_cell.length_c   1.000
_cell.angle_alpha   90.00
_cell.angle_beta   90.00
_cell.angle_gamma   90.00
#
_symmetry.space_group_name_H-M   'P 1'
#
loop_
_entity.id
_entity.type
_entity.pdbx_description
1 polymer ?
#
loop_
_entity_poly.entity_id
_entity_poly.type
_entity_poly.pdbx_seq_one_letter_code
_entity_poly.pdbx_strand_id
1 'polypeptide(L)'
;MQIYKLLSALLEYPDQELIDHLPELREHITQCLDTDTTERDALHVFISYLQSKPLTTLQEDYVQTFDLTPEHSLHLTHHLFGDDKNRGPALIDLGELYKDYGVEVVTNELPDYLPLVLEFIAYLDDNEATVFLSDAHKVLSVITENLSKANSAYAALLSIVAGRATLTRLAA
;
A
#
# COMPACT_ATOMS: atom_id res chain seq x y z
N MET A 1 4.93 6.57 -10.65
CA MET A 1 6.19 6.78 -9.87
C MET A 1 6.77 5.47 -9.36
N GLN A 2 8.10 5.35 -9.21
CA GLN A 2 8.75 4.10 -8.76
C GLN A 2 8.37 3.71 -7.32
N ILE A 3 8.15 4.69 -6.45
CA ILE A 3 7.80 4.46 -5.04
C ILE A 3 6.48 3.71 -4.85
N TYR A 4 5.46 3.96 -5.68
CA TYR A 4 4.17 3.27 -5.53
C TYR A 4 4.26 1.80 -5.91
N LYS A 5 5.06 1.45 -6.92
CA LYS A 5 5.34 0.04 -7.26
C LYS A 5 6.07 -0.68 -6.14
N LEU A 6 7.06 0.00 -5.54
CA LEU A 6 7.78 -0.54 -4.40
C LEU A 6 6.85 -0.77 -3.20
N LEU A 7 6.00 0.20 -2.86
CA LEU A 7 5.06 0.08 -1.76
C LEU A 7 4.00 -1.00 -2.03
N SER A 8 3.54 -1.16 -3.28
CA SER A 8 2.67 -2.27 -3.68
C SER A 8 3.32 -3.60 -3.33
N ALA A 9 4.51 -3.87 -3.86
CA ALA A 9 5.21 -5.14 -3.66
C ALA A 9 5.52 -5.43 -2.18
N LEU A 10 5.83 -4.41 -1.38
CA LEU A 10 6.12 -4.57 0.05
C LEU A 10 4.86 -4.73 0.93
N LEU A 11 3.68 -4.41 0.40
CA LEU A 11 2.39 -4.57 1.09
C LEU A 11 1.63 -5.83 0.64
N GLU A 12 2.14 -6.56 -0.33
CA GLU A 12 1.61 -7.86 -0.73
C GLU A 12 2.00 -8.96 0.28
N TYR A 13 1.26 -10.07 0.22
CA TYR A 13 1.58 -11.25 1.01
C TYR A 13 3.01 -11.72 0.69
N PRO A 14 3.90 -11.85 1.69
CA PRO A 14 5.29 -12.17 1.42
C PRO A 14 5.42 -13.57 0.83
N ASP A 15 6.17 -13.66 -0.26
CA ASP A 15 6.47 -14.91 -0.95
C ASP A 15 7.99 -15.09 -1.17
N GLN A 16 8.38 -16.19 -1.78
CA GLN A 16 9.80 -16.49 -1.99
C GLN A 16 10.45 -15.51 -2.98
N GLU A 17 9.71 -15.06 -4.00
CA GLU A 17 10.22 -14.13 -5.01
C GLU A 17 10.58 -12.78 -4.37
N LEU A 18 9.71 -12.24 -3.51
CA LEU A 18 10.00 -11.03 -2.75
C LEU A 18 11.26 -11.20 -1.88
N ILE A 19 11.38 -12.32 -1.16
CA ILE A 19 12.52 -12.57 -0.26
C ILE A 19 13.84 -12.68 -1.04
N ASP A 20 13.82 -13.36 -2.18
CA ASP A 20 14.99 -13.54 -3.03
C ASP A 20 15.48 -12.20 -3.60
N HIS A 21 14.56 -11.26 -3.84
CA HIS A 21 14.84 -9.94 -4.42
C HIS A 21 15.06 -8.79 -3.41
N LEU A 22 15.08 -9.07 -2.09
CA LEU A 22 15.33 -8.03 -1.07
C LEU A 22 16.67 -7.28 -1.25
N PRO A 23 17.79 -7.92 -1.66
CA PRO A 23 19.04 -7.20 -1.93
C PRO A 23 18.90 -6.16 -3.04
N GLU A 24 18.26 -6.51 -4.16
CA GLU A 24 18.01 -5.62 -5.30
C GLU A 24 17.06 -4.49 -4.91
N LEU A 25 15.99 -4.78 -4.16
CA LEU A 25 15.07 -3.76 -3.66
C LEU A 25 15.78 -2.76 -2.74
N ARG A 26 16.69 -3.24 -1.88
CA ARG A 26 17.50 -2.37 -1.01
C ARG A 26 18.39 -1.42 -1.81
N GLU A 27 19.05 -1.91 -2.86
CA GLU A 27 19.83 -1.06 -3.74
C GLU A 27 18.94 -0.04 -4.47
N HIS A 28 17.79 -0.50 -4.98
CA HIS A 28 16.82 0.36 -5.65
C HIS A 28 16.32 1.50 -4.75
N ILE A 29 15.96 1.22 -3.48
CA ILE A 29 15.59 2.23 -2.49
C ILE A 29 16.68 3.29 -2.32
N THR A 30 17.94 2.85 -2.27
CA THR A 30 19.10 3.76 -2.09
C THR A 30 19.26 4.71 -3.26
N GLN A 31 18.92 4.25 -4.47
CA GLN A 31 19.04 5.00 -5.73
C GLN A 31 17.77 5.77 -6.09
N CYS A 32 16.65 5.53 -5.39
CA CYS A 32 15.35 6.13 -5.69
C CYS A 32 15.33 7.63 -5.37
N LEU A 33 15.28 8.45 -6.42
CA LEU A 33 15.25 9.93 -6.32
C LEU A 33 13.88 10.46 -5.88
N ASP A 34 12.82 9.66 -6.04
CA ASP A 34 11.43 10.05 -5.74
C ASP A 34 11.10 10.01 -4.24
N THR A 35 12.08 9.72 -3.36
CA THR A 35 11.91 9.55 -1.91
C THR A 35 12.74 10.55 -1.12
N ASP A 36 12.22 11.00 0.02
CA ASP A 36 13.03 11.75 0.99
C ASP A 36 13.84 10.81 1.90
N THR A 37 14.75 11.37 2.70
CA THR A 37 15.61 10.57 3.58
C THR A 37 14.82 9.78 4.63
N THR A 38 13.73 10.34 5.14
CA THR A 38 12.88 9.68 6.16
C THR A 38 12.16 8.48 5.55
N GLU A 39 11.61 8.64 4.34
CA GLU A 39 10.95 7.55 3.62
C GLU A 39 11.95 6.43 3.27
N ARG A 40 13.17 6.77 2.81
CA ARG A 40 14.22 5.79 2.54
C ARG A 40 14.62 5.00 3.79
N ASP A 41 14.82 5.69 4.91
CA ASP A 41 15.20 5.03 6.17
C ASP A 41 14.10 4.07 6.64
N ALA A 42 12.83 4.50 6.55
CA ALA A 42 11.68 3.65 6.89
C ALA A 42 11.61 2.39 6.00
N LEU A 43 11.83 2.53 4.69
CA LEU A 43 11.88 1.40 3.76
C LEU A 43 13.04 0.46 4.08
N HIS A 44 14.24 0.97 4.39
CA HIS A 44 15.38 0.14 4.79
C HIS A 44 15.14 -0.63 6.10
N VAL A 45 14.47 0.00 7.07
CA VAL A 45 14.07 -0.68 8.31
C VAL A 45 13.09 -1.81 7.99
N PHE A 46 12.12 -1.58 7.10
CA PHE A 46 11.16 -2.62 6.71
C PHE A 46 11.83 -3.79 5.97
N ILE A 47 12.73 -3.51 5.02
CA ILE A 47 13.54 -4.56 4.37
C ILE A 47 14.34 -5.36 5.40
N SER A 48 14.92 -4.69 6.41
CA SER A 48 15.65 -5.38 7.48
C SER A 48 14.74 -6.25 8.34
N TYR A 49 13.48 -5.84 8.57
CA TYR A 49 12.47 -6.67 9.22
C TYR A 49 12.18 -7.94 8.41
N LEU A 50 11.98 -7.84 7.10
CA LEU A 50 11.78 -9.01 6.22
C LEU A 50 12.99 -9.97 6.26
N GLN A 51 14.22 -9.43 6.29
CA GLN A 51 15.43 -10.27 6.39
C GLN A 51 15.63 -10.93 7.77
N SER A 52 14.95 -10.45 8.80
CA SER A 52 15.19 -10.88 10.19
C SER A 52 14.47 -12.18 10.59
N LYS A 53 13.53 -12.66 9.76
CA LYS A 53 12.65 -13.79 10.07
C LYS A 53 12.56 -14.77 8.89
N PRO A 54 12.30 -16.07 9.15
CA PRO A 54 11.93 -17.00 8.10
C PRO A 54 10.64 -16.57 7.39
N LEU A 55 10.52 -16.88 6.09
CA LEU A 55 9.35 -16.55 5.27
C LEU A 55 8.03 -17.02 5.91
N THR A 56 7.99 -18.23 6.45
CA THR A 56 6.78 -18.76 7.09
C THR A 56 6.31 -17.90 8.27
N THR A 57 7.24 -17.34 9.04
CA THR A 57 6.90 -16.42 10.14
C THR A 57 6.41 -15.07 9.62
N LEU A 58 6.98 -14.57 8.52
CA LEU A 58 6.50 -13.33 7.88
C LEU A 58 5.08 -13.50 7.32
N GLN A 59 4.81 -14.67 6.75
CA GLN A 59 3.49 -15.05 6.25
C GLN A 59 2.45 -15.15 7.37
N GLU A 60 2.81 -15.78 8.49
CA GLU A 60 1.99 -15.81 9.70
C GLU A 60 1.73 -14.40 10.23
N ASP A 61 2.78 -13.58 10.36
CA ASP A 61 2.68 -12.17 10.81
C ASP A 61 1.75 -11.37 9.88
N TYR A 62 1.85 -11.56 8.55
CA TYR A 62 1.00 -10.89 7.57
C TYR A 62 -0.48 -11.28 7.77
N VAL A 63 -0.78 -12.57 7.83
CA VAL A 63 -2.16 -13.08 8.03
C VAL A 63 -2.75 -12.55 9.34
N GLN A 64 -1.98 -12.59 10.43
CA GLN A 64 -2.41 -12.02 11.71
C GLN A 64 -2.67 -10.51 11.62
N THR A 65 -1.82 -9.81 10.89
CA THR A 65 -1.91 -8.35 10.75
C THR A 65 -3.10 -7.93 9.91
N PHE A 66 -3.29 -8.51 8.72
CA PHE A 66 -4.22 -7.99 7.71
C PHE A 66 -5.48 -8.83 7.50
N ASP A 67 -5.37 -10.16 7.58
CA ASP A 67 -6.49 -11.04 7.24
C ASP A 67 -7.37 -11.35 8.45
N LEU A 68 -6.77 -11.43 9.64
CA LEU A 68 -7.46 -11.76 10.89
C LEU A 68 -7.84 -10.54 11.73
N THR A 69 -7.39 -9.34 11.34
CA THR A 69 -7.68 -8.09 12.06
C THR A 69 -8.40 -7.09 11.14
N PRO A 70 -9.74 -7.01 11.18
CA PRO A 70 -10.54 -6.17 10.29
C PRO A 70 -10.11 -4.69 10.25
N GLU A 71 -9.69 -4.15 11.41
CA GLU A 71 -9.25 -2.75 11.56
C GLU A 71 -7.96 -2.42 10.80
N HIS A 72 -7.23 -3.43 10.31
CA HIS A 72 -6.02 -3.29 9.53
C HIS A 72 -6.20 -3.63 8.05
N SER A 73 -7.37 -4.14 7.65
CA SER A 73 -7.61 -4.66 6.30
C SER A 73 -7.11 -3.71 5.21
N LEU A 74 -6.46 -4.24 4.18
CA LEU A 74 -5.99 -3.45 3.04
C LEU A 74 -7.07 -3.16 1.99
N HIS A 75 -8.32 -3.60 2.23
CA HIS A 75 -9.46 -3.26 1.37
C HIS A 75 -10.08 -1.93 1.80
N LEU A 76 -9.83 -0.87 1.03
CA LEU A 76 -10.20 0.49 1.43
C LEU A 76 -11.71 0.68 1.63
N THR A 77 -12.54 0.04 0.79
CA THR A 77 -14.00 0.15 0.90
C THR A 77 -14.56 -0.54 2.15
N HIS A 78 -13.84 -1.51 2.72
CA HIS A 78 -14.21 -2.15 3.98
C HIS A 78 -14.27 -1.13 5.12
N HIS A 79 -13.32 -0.19 5.17
CA HIS A 79 -13.28 0.85 6.21
C HIS A 79 -14.33 1.95 6.02
N LEU A 80 -14.80 2.14 4.78
CA LEU A 80 -15.81 3.14 4.45
C LEU A 80 -17.23 2.63 4.65
N PHE A 81 -17.49 1.37 4.27
CA PHE A 81 -18.82 0.81 4.17
C PHE A 81 -19.04 -0.42 5.06
N GLY A 82 -18.00 -1.14 5.46
CA GLY A 82 -18.14 -2.42 6.16
C GLY A 82 -18.99 -3.41 5.34
N ASP A 83 -20.08 -3.90 5.95
CA ASP A 83 -21.08 -4.76 5.32
C ASP A 83 -22.25 -3.98 4.68
N ASP A 84 -22.15 -2.66 4.56
CA ASP A 84 -23.18 -1.83 3.94
C ASP A 84 -23.35 -2.17 2.45
N LYS A 85 -24.60 -2.17 2.00
CA LYS A 85 -24.99 -2.47 0.60
C LYS A 85 -24.35 -1.55 -0.44
N ASN A 86 -23.87 -0.37 -0.04
CA ASN A 86 -23.19 0.58 -0.93
C ASN A 86 -21.74 0.18 -1.24
N ARG A 87 -21.17 -0.81 -0.53
CA ARG A 87 -19.82 -1.34 -0.84
C ARG A 87 -19.74 -1.91 -2.26
N GLY A 88 -20.75 -2.68 -2.68
CA GLY A 88 -20.80 -3.27 -4.02
C GLY A 88 -20.73 -2.23 -5.14
N PRO A 89 -21.62 -1.21 -5.16
CA PRO A 89 -21.54 -0.10 -6.08
C PRO A 89 -20.18 0.62 -6.08
N ALA A 90 -19.59 0.91 -4.91
CA ALA A 90 -18.28 1.57 -4.85
C ALA A 90 -17.15 0.74 -5.50
N LEU A 91 -17.19 -0.59 -5.37
CA LEU A 91 -16.24 -1.48 -6.05
C LEU A 91 -16.44 -1.48 -7.56
N ILE A 92 -17.68 -1.40 -8.04
CA ILE A 92 -18.00 -1.31 -9.47
C ILE A 92 -17.47 0.01 -10.03
N ASP A 93 -17.78 1.13 -9.37
CA ASP A 93 -17.33 2.46 -9.79
C ASP A 93 -15.79 2.54 -9.86
N LEU A 94 -15.09 1.98 -8.87
CA LEU A 94 -13.63 1.91 -8.88
C LEU A 94 -13.09 1.03 -10.02
N GLY A 95 -13.75 -0.10 -10.31
CA GLY A 95 -13.39 -0.95 -11.44
C GLY A 95 -13.65 -0.30 -12.81
N GLU A 96 -14.70 0.53 -12.93
CA GLU A 96 -14.95 1.34 -14.12
C GLU A 96 -13.89 2.43 -14.29
N LEU A 97 -13.49 3.09 -13.19
CA LEU A 97 -12.40 4.06 -13.21
C LEU A 97 -11.10 3.47 -13.75
N TYR A 98 -10.71 2.26 -13.32
CA TYR A 98 -9.51 1.60 -13.87
C TYR A 98 -9.61 1.36 -15.38
N LYS A 99 -10.79 0.95 -15.87
CA LYS A 99 -11.03 0.73 -17.30
C LYS A 99 -10.94 2.02 -18.11
N ASP A 100 -11.41 3.14 -17.56
CA ASP A 100 -11.31 4.45 -18.23
C ASP A 100 -9.86 4.88 -18.45
N TYR A 101 -8.95 4.45 -17.57
CA TYR A 101 -7.50 4.60 -17.72
C TYR A 101 -6.84 3.48 -18.56
N GLY A 102 -7.63 2.59 -19.17
CA GLY A 102 -7.15 1.48 -19.98
C GLY A 102 -6.49 0.36 -19.18
N VAL A 103 -6.72 0.30 -17.87
CA VAL A 103 -6.18 -0.73 -16.98
C VAL A 103 -7.22 -1.83 -16.79
N GLU A 104 -6.88 -3.05 -17.21
CA GLU A 104 -7.65 -4.24 -16.91
C GLU A 104 -7.07 -4.92 -15.66
N VAL A 105 -7.86 -5.00 -14.59
CA VAL A 105 -7.50 -5.79 -13.41
C VAL A 105 -7.66 -7.26 -13.76
N VAL A 106 -6.55 -7.94 -14.04
CA VAL A 106 -6.50 -9.38 -14.31
C VAL A 106 -6.04 -10.12 -13.04
N THR A 107 -6.73 -9.87 -11.93
CA THR A 107 -6.43 -10.49 -10.64
C THR A 107 -7.72 -11.03 -10.02
N ASN A 108 -7.59 -11.95 -9.05
CA ASN A 108 -8.73 -12.40 -8.24
C ASN A 108 -9.02 -11.44 -7.08
N GLU A 109 -8.27 -10.35 -6.96
CA GLU A 109 -8.42 -9.37 -5.89
C GLU A 109 -9.50 -8.34 -6.23
N LEU A 110 -10.12 -7.78 -5.18
CA LEU A 110 -11.03 -6.66 -5.35
C LEU A 110 -10.28 -5.40 -5.77
N PRO A 111 -10.90 -4.51 -6.56
CA PRO A 111 -10.24 -3.31 -7.07
C PRO A 111 -9.79 -2.34 -5.97
N ASP A 112 -10.32 -2.47 -4.75
CA ASP A 112 -9.97 -1.61 -3.61
C ASP A 112 -8.83 -2.14 -2.73
N TYR A 113 -8.22 -3.26 -3.12
CA TYR A 113 -7.04 -3.78 -2.45
C TYR A 113 -5.87 -2.80 -2.61
N LEU A 114 -5.32 -2.30 -1.50
CA LEU A 114 -4.37 -1.19 -1.53
C LEU A 114 -3.13 -1.43 -2.40
N PRO A 115 -2.48 -2.61 -2.42
CA PRO A 115 -1.39 -2.87 -3.38
C PRO A 115 -1.81 -2.68 -4.83
N LEU A 116 -2.97 -3.21 -5.23
CA LEU A 116 -3.50 -3.02 -6.58
C LEU A 116 -3.76 -1.54 -6.89
N VAL A 117 -4.30 -0.80 -5.92
CA VAL A 117 -4.46 0.66 -6.02
C VAL A 117 -3.11 1.36 -6.23
N LEU A 118 -2.09 0.96 -5.47
CA LEU A 118 -0.73 1.52 -5.57
C LEU A 118 -0.09 1.20 -6.92
N GLU A 119 -0.28 -0.01 -7.42
CA GLU A 119 0.17 -0.40 -8.76
C GLU A 119 -0.51 0.45 -9.83
N PHE A 120 -1.83 0.64 -9.74
CA PHE A 120 -2.58 1.51 -10.65
C PHE A 120 -2.06 2.95 -10.65
N ILE A 121 -1.96 3.60 -9.49
CA ILE A 121 -1.50 4.99 -9.42
C ILE A 121 -0.02 5.16 -9.78
N ALA A 122 0.76 4.07 -9.78
CA ALA A 122 2.13 4.12 -10.26
C ALA A 122 2.24 4.47 -11.76
N TYR A 123 1.16 4.28 -12.53
CA TYR A 123 1.07 4.64 -13.94
C TYR A 123 0.52 6.06 -14.19
N LEU A 124 -0.04 6.69 -13.16
CA LEU A 124 -0.55 8.07 -13.24
C LEU A 124 0.58 9.09 -13.08
N ASP A 125 0.31 10.33 -13.47
CA ASP A 125 1.17 11.44 -13.08
C ASP A 125 1.04 11.76 -11.58
N ASP A 126 2.03 12.47 -11.03
CA ASP A 126 2.12 12.73 -9.58
C ASP A 126 0.91 13.49 -9.04
N ASN A 127 0.30 14.38 -9.84
CA ASN A 127 -0.85 15.16 -9.41
C ASN A 127 -2.10 14.27 -9.36
N GLU A 128 -2.33 13.49 -10.41
CA GLU A 128 -3.43 12.52 -10.47
C GLU A 128 -3.33 11.48 -9.34
N ALA A 129 -2.14 10.91 -9.11
CA ALA A 129 -1.90 9.96 -8.04
C ALA A 129 -2.17 10.58 -6.65
N THR A 130 -1.74 11.83 -6.43
CA THR A 130 -1.98 12.54 -5.17
C THR A 130 -3.48 12.81 -4.96
N VAL A 131 -4.18 13.25 -6.00
CA VAL A 131 -5.64 13.49 -5.95
C VAL A 131 -6.37 12.19 -5.64
N PHE A 132 -6.05 11.10 -6.35
CA PHE A 132 -6.63 9.79 -6.12
C PHE A 132 -6.44 9.33 -4.66
N LEU A 133 -5.21 9.42 -4.14
CA LEU A 133 -4.92 9.04 -2.76
C LEU A 133 -5.60 9.97 -1.75
N SER A 134 -5.82 11.24 -2.07
CA SER A 134 -6.43 12.21 -1.15
C SER A 134 -7.86 11.82 -0.75
N ASP A 135 -8.61 11.20 -1.65
CA ASP A 135 -9.94 10.64 -1.36
C ASP A 135 -9.87 9.50 -0.33
N ALA A 136 -8.77 8.75 -0.33
CA ALA A 136 -8.51 7.66 0.62
C ALA A 136 -7.72 8.10 1.87
N HIS A 137 -7.25 9.35 1.96
CA HIS A 137 -6.30 9.79 3.00
C HIS A 137 -6.80 9.51 4.41
N LYS A 138 -8.09 9.74 4.69
CA LYS A 138 -8.68 9.48 6.00
C LYS A 138 -8.62 8.00 6.36
N VAL A 139 -8.94 7.11 5.44
CA VAL A 139 -8.88 5.65 5.64
C VAL A 139 -7.44 5.21 5.87
N LEU A 140 -6.51 5.65 5.01
CA LEU A 140 -5.09 5.36 5.13
C LEU A 140 -4.51 5.81 6.48
N SER A 141 -4.93 6.97 6.97
CA SER A 141 -4.52 7.50 8.28
C SER A 141 -5.02 6.64 9.43
N VAL A 142 -6.28 6.17 9.37
CA VAL A 142 -6.85 5.27 10.38
C VAL A 142 -6.12 3.92 10.40
N ILE A 143 -5.88 3.31 9.23
CA ILE A 143 -5.13 2.05 9.13
C ILE A 143 -3.71 2.24 9.70
N THR A 144 -3.04 3.35 9.35
CA THR A 144 -1.70 3.69 9.87
C THR A 144 -1.70 3.78 11.39
N GLU A 145 -2.69 4.45 11.99
CA GLU A 145 -2.82 4.61 13.43
C GLU A 145 -3.04 3.25 14.13
N ASN A 146 -3.91 2.40 13.57
CA ASN A 146 -4.20 1.08 14.11
C ASN A 146 -2.95 0.18 14.06
N LEU A 147 -2.26 0.12 12.92
CA LEU A 147 -1.00 -0.62 12.77
C LEU A 147 0.09 -0.12 13.73
N SER A 148 0.16 1.20 13.94
CA SER A 148 1.11 1.81 14.89
C SER A 148 0.81 1.38 16.33
N LYS A 149 -0.47 1.39 16.74
CA LYS A 149 -0.91 0.90 18.07
C LYS A 149 -0.61 -0.59 18.26
N ALA A 150 -0.68 -1.36 17.18
CA ALA A 150 -0.33 -2.79 17.17
C ALA A 150 1.18 -3.05 17.10
N ASN A 151 2.03 -2.01 16.98
CA ASN A 151 3.48 -2.13 16.75
C ASN A 151 3.84 -2.94 15.51
N SER A 152 3.03 -2.86 14.46
CA SER A 152 3.26 -3.56 13.20
C SER A 152 4.37 -2.88 12.38
N ALA A 153 5.27 -3.68 11.80
CA ALA A 153 6.31 -3.17 10.90
C ALA A 153 5.72 -2.48 9.66
N TYR A 154 4.52 -2.91 9.23
CA TYR A 154 3.82 -2.34 8.08
C TYR A 154 3.31 -0.91 8.32
N ALA A 155 3.22 -0.46 9.58
CA ALA A 155 2.78 0.91 9.89
C ALA A 155 3.63 1.97 9.18
N ALA A 156 4.93 1.72 9.03
CA ALA A 156 5.84 2.63 8.34
C ALA A 156 5.49 2.78 6.86
N LEU A 157 5.13 1.69 6.17
CA LEU A 157 4.74 1.73 4.76
C LEU A 157 3.43 2.49 4.56
N LEU A 158 2.42 2.20 5.40
CA LEU A 158 1.13 2.91 5.35
C LEU A 158 1.28 4.39 5.67
N SER A 159 2.17 4.76 6.58
CA SER A 159 2.50 6.15 6.89
C SER A 159 3.08 6.89 5.67
N ILE A 160 3.95 6.25 4.89
CA ILE A 160 4.45 6.81 3.63
C ILE A 160 3.27 7.07 2.68
N VAL A 161 2.43 6.06 2.43
CA VAL A 161 1.26 6.18 1.54
C VAL A 161 0.33 7.31 2.00
N ALA A 162 -0.02 7.36 3.28
CA ALA A 162 -0.88 8.38 3.86
C ALA A 162 -0.27 9.79 3.76
N GLY A 163 1.05 9.92 3.95
CA GLY A 163 1.78 11.18 3.78
C GLY A 163 1.76 11.66 2.33
N ARG A 164 1.82 10.74 1.36
CA ARG A 164 1.71 11.04 -0.08
C ARG A 164 0.30 11.43 -0.51
N ALA A 165 -0.73 11.04 0.24
CA ALA A 165 -2.12 11.39 0.01
C ALA A 165 -2.49 12.85 0.38
N THR A 166 -1.52 13.66 0.80
CA THR A 166 -1.77 15.02 1.29
C THR A 166 -1.63 16.04 0.17
N LEU A 167 -2.70 16.77 -0.17
CA LEU A 167 -2.71 17.80 -1.22
C LEU A 167 -1.70 18.94 -0.99
N THR A 168 -1.24 19.16 0.24
CA THR A 168 -0.16 20.11 0.55
C THR A 168 1.14 19.80 -0.19
N ARG A 169 1.36 18.54 -0.62
CA ARG A 169 2.51 18.16 -1.47
C ARG A 169 2.43 18.73 -2.89
N LEU A 170 1.24 19.04 -3.41
CA LEU A 170 1.11 19.68 -4.74
C LEU A 170 1.64 21.12 -4.76
N ALA A 171 1.84 21.72 -3.58
CA ALA A 171 2.26 23.11 -3.42
C ALA A 171 3.73 23.27 -3.00
N ALA A 172 4.47 22.16 -2.82
CA ALA A 172 5.87 22.13 -2.38
C ALA A 172 6.83 21.88 -3.56
#